data_AF-A0A959Q5D7-F1
#
_entry.id   AF-A0A959Q5D7-F1
#
_cell.length_a   1.000
_cell.length_b   1.000
_cell.length_c   1.000
_cell.angle_alpha   90.00
_cell.angle_beta   90.00
_cell.angle_gamma   90.00
#
_symmetry.space_group_name_H-M   'P 1'
#
loop_
_entity.id
_entity.type
_entity.pdbx_description
1 polymer ?
#
loop_
_entity_poly.entity_id
_entity_poly.type
_entity_poly.pdbx_seq_one_letter_code
_entity_poly.pdbx_strand_id
1 'polypeptide(L)'
;MTEKSKVQQETVIELRNLRYEDYLELKTASIESYKNLAEPFWEPSQIKNLLKLFPEGQLCVVVNGTVVGAALAIIVDYKKFGDRHTYAQITGNDTFDTHDPDGDVLYGIDVFIHPRYRGMRLGRRLYDARKELCENLNLRSIMAGGRIPSYGKYAGEMTPREYIEKVKLKEIHDPILNFQLSNDFYVRRILKNYLPGDKDSKDYATLLEWSNVYFQEKEQLINAPKTVVRIGLVQWQMRRFPSFESLVEQMEYFIDAVSDYQSDFILFPELFNAPLMEKHNHLGPANAIRELASYTEPLRQKMLEFAIAYNVNIITGSMPYLRDERLYNISYLCRRDGTWEQFEKIHPTPSETHDWGMVGGDRLKVFDTDSGRVGILICYDVEFPELARIYADQGMDILFVPFLTDTQNGYHRVRHCAQARAVENECYVAIAGCV
;
A
#
# COMPACT_ATOMS: atom_id res chain seq x y z
N MET A 1 -44.53 31.06 -59.88
CA MET A 1 -43.96 31.45 -58.57
C MET A 1 -44.70 30.74 -57.46
N THR A 2 -44.04 29.82 -56.76
CA THR A 2 -44.11 29.74 -55.29
C THR A 2 -42.99 28.82 -54.80
N GLU A 3 -42.09 29.44 -54.05
CA GLU A 3 -40.93 28.85 -53.39
C GLU A 3 -41.34 27.91 -52.27
N LYS A 4 -40.74 26.72 -52.23
CA LYS A 4 -40.49 25.95 -51.02
C LYS A 4 -39.13 25.28 -51.12
N SER A 5 -38.07 26.03 -50.81
CA SER A 5 -36.77 25.48 -50.40
C SER A 5 -36.46 25.98 -48.98
N LYS A 6 -37.03 25.29 -47.97
CA LYS A 6 -36.49 25.39 -46.61
C LYS A 6 -35.18 24.62 -46.59
N VAL A 7 -34.07 25.37 -46.56
CA VAL A 7 -32.74 24.83 -46.27
C VAL A 7 -32.78 24.17 -44.90
N GLN A 8 -32.56 22.86 -44.86
CA GLN A 8 -32.47 22.07 -43.65
C GLN A 8 -31.10 22.39 -43.01
N GLN A 9 -31.08 23.08 -41.87
CA GLN A 9 -29.82 23.35 -41.14
C GLN A 9 -29.14 22.02 -40.80
N GLU A 10 -27.93 21.81 -41.31
CA GLU A 10 -27.10 20.65 -40.96
C GLU A 10 -26.78 20.69 -39.47
N THR A 11 -27.08 19.60 -38.76
CA THR A 11 -26.77 19.48 -37.33
C THR A 11 -25.33 19.04 -37.17
N VAL A 12 -24.50 19.89 -36.57
CA VAL A 12 -23.08 19.63 -36.31
C VAL A 12 -22.92 19.20 -34.85
N ILE A 13 -22.28 18.06 -34.63
CA ILE A 13 -22.00 17.50 -33.31
C ILE A 13 -20.48 17.42 -33.13
N GLU A 14 -19.98 18.04 -32.08
CA GLU A 14 -18.56 18.02 -31.71
C GLU A 14 -18.39 17.40 -30.32
N LEU A 15 -17.34 16.60 -30.16
CA LEU A 15 -16.88 16.06 -28.89
C LEU A 15 -15.49 16.65 -28.63
N ARG A 16 -15.32 17.35 -27.51
CA ARG A 16 -14.06 18.00 -27.15
C ARG A 16 -13.93 18.15 -25.64
N ASN A 17 -12.76 18.59 -25.19
CA ASN A 17 -12.59 19.01 -23.81
C ASN A 17 -13.42 20.27 -23.51
N LEU A 18 -13.95 20.31 -22.29
CA LEU A 18 -14.66 21.43 -21.73
C LEU A 18 -13.70 22.62 -21.56
N ARG A 19 -14.18 23.82 -21.82
CA ARG A 19 -13.46 25.08 -21.57
C ARG A 19 -14.25 25.92 -20.58
N TYR A 20 -13.57 26.84 -19.90
CA TYR A 20 -14.25 27.65 -18.88
C TYR A 20 -15.32 28.57 -19.48
N GLU A 21 -15.14 28.99 -20.74
CA GLU A 21 -16.11 29.82 -21.47
C GLU A 21 -17.45 29.10 -21.68
N ASP A 22 -17.46 27.76 -21.65
CA ASP A 22 -18.65 26.93 -21.82
C ASP A 22 -19.54 26.88 -20.55
N TYR A 23 -19.08 27.43 -19.43
CA TYR A 23 -19.69 27.23 -18.11
C TYR A 23 -21.19 27.55 -18.06
N LEU A 24 -21.63 28.63 -18.73
CA LEU A 24 -23.05 29.03 -18.72
C LEU A 24 -23.94 27.98 -19.42
N GLU A 25 -23.45 27.40 -20.51
CA GLU A 25 -24.16 26.37 -21.26
C GLU A 25 -24.14 25.04 -20.51
N LEU A 26 -22.99 24.68 -19.93
CA LEU A 26 -22.84 23.54 -19.03
C LEU A 26 -23.82 23.61 -17.86
N LYS A 27 -23.89 24.76 -17.18
CA LYS A 27 -24.82 25.00 -16.06
C LYS A 27 -26.27 24.81 -16.50
N THR A 28 -26.63 25.36 -17.66
CA THR A 28 -27.99 25.22 -18.22
C THR A 28 -28.32 23.75 -18.49
N ALA A 29 -27.42 23.02 -19.15
CA ALA A 29 -27.58 21.60 -19.42
C ALA A 29 -27.68 20.74 -18.15
N SER A 30 -26.92 21.07 -17.11
CA SER A 30 -26.94 20.40 -15.81
C SER A 30 -28.27 20.62 -15.09
N ILE A 31 -28.73 21.87 -14.96
CA ILE A 31 -30.00 22.23 -14.30
C ILE A 31 -31.18 21.49 -14.95
N GLU A 32 -31.22 21.49 -16.29
CA GLU A 32 -32.29 20.83 -17.03
C GLU A 32 -32.25 19.30 -16.89
N SER A 33 -31.06 18.72 -16.68
CA SER A 33 -30.87 17.28 -16.50
C SER A 33 -31.24 16.80 -15.08
N TYR A 34 -31.08 17.66 -14.08
CA TYR A 34 -31.17 17.33 -12.66
C TYR A 34 -32.28 18.07 -11.90
N LYS A 35 -33.43 18.35 -12.52
CA LYS A 35 -34.54 19.13 -11.95
C LYS A 35 -35.03 18.71 -10.55
N ASN A 36 -34.76 17.47 -10.13
CA ASN A 36 -35.21 16.92 -8.84
C ASN A 36 -34.10 16.92 -7.75
N LEU A 37 -32.89 17.36 -8.07
CA LEU A 37 -31.79 17.47 -7.11
C LEU A 37 -31.76 18.85 -6.46
N ALA A 38 -31.35 18.90 -5.18
CA ALA A 38 -31.22 20.14 -4.42
C ALA A 38 -30.14 21.06 -5.00
N GLU A 39 -29.04 20.47 -5.48
CA GLU A 39 -27.91 21.17 -6.11
C GLU A 39 -27.71 20.62 -7.54
N PRO A 40 -28.41 21.17 -8.54
CA PRO A 40 -28.48 20.58 -9.87
C PRO A 40 -27.36 21.07 -10.81
N PHE A 41 -26.34 21.77 -10.29
CA PHE A 41 -25.23 22.31 -11.07
C PHE A 41 -23.96 22.46 -10.24
N TRP A 42 -22.83 22.48 -10.94
CA TRP A 42 -21.50 22.72 -10.38
C TRP A 42 -21.19 24.20 -10.27
N GLU A 43 -20.64 24.64 -9.14
CA GLU A 43 -20.23 26.03 -8.94
C GLU A 43 -19.06 26.41 -9.88
N PRO A 44 -18.93 27.70 -10.26
CA PRO A 44 -17.86 28.13 -11.17
C PRO A 44 -16.46 27.79 -10.65
N SER A 45 -16.27 27.87 -9.33
CA SER A 45 -15.01 27.52 -8.66
C SER A 45 -14.65 26.04 -8.80
N GLN A 46 -15.65 25.15 -8.71
CA GLN A 46 -15.46 23.70 -8.84
C GLN A 46 -15.06 23.34 -10.28
N ILE A 47 -15.77 23.88 -11.28
CA ILE A 47 -15.43 23.67 -12.69
C ILE A 47 -14.04 24.22 -13.02
N LYS A 48 -13.72 25.42 -12.53
CA LYS A 48 -12.38 26.00 -12.70
C LYS A 48 -11.29 25.13 -12.08
N ASN A 49 -11.56 24.51 -10.94
CA ASN A 49 -10.62 23.63 -10.29
C ASN A 49 -10.42 22.31 -11.06
N LEU A 50 -11.49 21.68 -11.53
CA LEU A 50 -11.40 20.48 -12.38
C LEU A 50 -10.60 20.74 -13.66
N LEU A 51 -10.87 21.87 -14.33
CA LEU A 51 -10.13 22.27 -15.53
C LEU A 51 -8.64 22.57 -15.25
N LYS A 52 -8.30 22.98 -14.02
CA LYS A 52 -6.92 23.19 -13.59
C LYS A 52 -6.21 21.88 -13.25
N LEU A 53 -6.89 20.98 -12.55
CA LEU A 53 -6.33 19.71 -12.07
C LEU A 53 -6.16 18.70 -13.21
N PHE A 54 -7.20 18.53 -14.01
CA PHE A 54 -7.24 17.48 -15.02
C PHE A 54 -8.09 17.89 -16.25
N PRO A 55 -7.61 18.82 -17.09
CA PRO A 55 -8.36 19.33 -18.24
C PRO A 55 -8.74 18.24 -19.25
N GLU A 56 -7.90 17.22 -19.42
CA GLU A 56 -8.11 16.09 -20.33
C GLU A 56 -9.33 15.24 -19.89
N GLY A 57 -9.58 15.16 -18.58
CA GLY A 57 -10.70 14.43 -17.99
C GLY A 57 -12.06 15.10 -18.08
N GLN A 58 -12.10 16.37 -18.50
CA GLN A 58 -13.35 17.14 -18.57
C GLN A 58 -13.83 17.17 -20.02
N LEU A 59 -14.76 16.29 -20.37
CA LEU A 59 -15.27 16.13 -21.73
C LEU A 59 -16.66 16.77 -21.88
N CYS A 60 -16.94 17.35 -23.04
CA CYS A 60 -18.25 17.90 -23.36
C CYS A 60 -18.68 17.56 -24.79
N VAL A 61 -19.99 17.48 -25.00
CA VAL A 61 -20.60 17.40 -26.33
C VAL A 61 -21.26 18.72 -26.67
N VAL A 62 -20.97 19.21 -27.87
CA VAL A 62 -21.46 20.46 -28.42
C VAL A 62 -22.37 20.15 -29.60
N VAL A 63 -23.56 20.75 -29.65
CA VAL A 63 -24.49 20.67 -30.78
C VAL A 63 -24.74 22.06 -31.31
N ASN A 64 -24.40 22.30 -32.59
CA ASN A 64 -24.52 23.59 -33.25
C ASN A 64 -23.89 24.76 -32.45
N GLY A 65 -22.73 24.51 -31.83
CA GLY A 65 -21.99 25.51 -31.06
C GLY A 65 -22.37 25.64 -29.59
N THR A 66 -23.41 24.92 -29.12
CA THR A 66 -23.84 24.95 -27.71
C THR A 66 -23.47 23.67 -26.98
N VAL A 67 -22.89 23.76 -25.77
CA VAL A 67 -22.65 22.61 -24.89
C VAL A 67 -23.98 22.05 -24.39
N VAL A 68 -24.24 20.78 -24.72
CA VAL A 68 -25.50 20.10 -24.37
C VAL A 68 -25.31 18.97 -23.37
N GLY A 69 -24.08 18.68 -22.96
CA GLY A 69 -23.77 17.65 -21.99
C GLY A 69 -22.28 17.53 -21.72
N ALA A 70 -21.96 16.93 -20.59
CA ALA A 70 -20.58 16.77 -20.14
C ALA A 70 -20.37 15.46 -19.38
N ALA A 71 -19.11 15.08 -19.29
CA ALA A 71 -18.59 13.95 -18.55
C ALA A 71 -17.36 14.43 -17.78
N LEU A 72 -17.48 14.55 -16.46
CA LEU A 72 -16.43 15.04 -15.56
C LEU A 72 -15.73 13.89 -14.88
N ALA A 73 -14.41 13.97 -14.69
CA ALA A 73 -13.63 12.90 -14.09
C ALA A 73 -12.37 13.40 -13.37
N ILE A 74 -11.82 12.57 -12.50
CA ILE A 74 -10.49 12.72 -11.88
C ILE A 74 -9.76 11.37 -11.93
N ILE A 75 -8.44 11.40 -11.90
CA ILE A 75 -7.63 10.20 -11.62
C ILE A 75 -7.47 10.06 -10.11
N VAL A 76 -7.61 8.86 -9.57
CA VAL A 76 -7.40 8.56 -8.14
C VAL A 76 -6.53 7.33 -7.97
N ASP A 77 -5.70 7.32 -6.92
CA ASP A 77 -5.13 6.07 -6.38
C ASP A 77 -6.23 5.33 -5.63
N TYR A 78 -6.85 4.37 -6.30
CA TYR A 78 -8.07 3.75 -5.83
C TYR A 78 -7.84 2.88 -4.58
N LYS A 79 -6.61 2.42 -4.35
CA LYS A 79 -6.25 1.63 -3.16
C LYS A 79 -6.46 2.41 -1.86
N LYS A 80 -6.32 3.74 -1.88
CA LYS A 80 -6.56 4.63 -0.73
C LYS A 80 -8.04 4.68 -0.31
N PHE A 81 -8.96 4.40 -1.23
CA PHE A 81 -10.42 4.56 -1.02
C PHE A 81 -11.15 3.21 -0.92
N GLY A 82 -10.83 2.26 -1.80
CA GLY A 82 -11.48 0.95 -1.90
C GLY A 82 -12.98 1.01 -2.21
N ASP A 83 -13.66 -0.13 -2.15
CA ASP A 83 -15.05 -0.27 -2.62
C ASP A 83 -16.11 0.19 -1.61
N ARG A 84 -15.75 1.01 -0.62
CA ARG A 84 -16.68 1.47 0.44
C ARG A 84 -16.70 2.99 0.61
N HIS A 85 -16.03 3.73 -0.28
CA HIS A 85 -15.98 5.18 -0.22
C HIS A 85 -17.39 5.79 -0.44
N THR A 86 -17.61 6.96 0.16
CA THR A 86 -18.71 7.85 -0.20
C THR A 86 -18.28 8.80 -1.32
N TYR A 87 -19.24 9.47 -1.95
CA TYR A 87 -18.99 10.49 -2.95
C TYR A 87 -18.06 11.58 -2.39
N ALA A 88 -18.40 12.11 -1.21
CA ALA A 88 -17.61 13.12 -0.52
C ALA A 88 -16.17 12.67 -0.22
N GLN A 89 -15.96 11.40 0.15
CA GLN A 89 -14.61 10.88 0.41
C GLN A 89 -13.76 10.83 -0.86
N ILE A 90 -14.32 10.38 -1.98
CA ILE A 90 -13.54 10.21 -3.22
C ILE A 90 -13.42 11.49 -4.04
N THR A 91 -14.32 12.46 -3.88
CA THR A 91 -14.21 13.79 -4.50
C THR A 91 -13.56 14.84 -3.60
N GLY A 92 -13.15 14.48 -2.39
CA GLY A 92 -12.54 15.43 -1.45
C GLY A 92 -13.50 16.53 -1.00
N ASN A 93 -14.76 16.19 -0.73
CA ASN A 93 -15.86 17.15 -0.51
C ASN A 93 -15.97 18.18 -1.65
N ASP A 94 -15.91 17.70 -2.88
CA ASP A 94 -15.95 18.50 -4.12
C ASP A 94 -14.81 19.52 -4.28
N THR A 95 -13.75 19.39 -3.47
CA THR A 95 -12.49 20.10 -3.68
C THR A 95 -11.60 19.39 -4.70
N PHE A 96 -11.84 18.10 -4.95
CA PHE A 96 -11.08 17.24 -5.87
C PHE A 96 -9.59 17.13 -5.52
N ASP A 97 -9.20 17.38 -4.27
CA ASP A 97 -7.84 17.20 -3.74
C ASP A 97 -7.39 15.72 -3.70
N THR A 98 -8.34 14.81 -3.90
CA THR A 98 -8.12 13.38 -4.12
C THR A 98 -7.57 13.05 -5.51
N HIS A 99 -7.53 14.03 -6.42
CA HIS A 99 -6.94 13.83 -7.73
C HIS A 99 -5.44 13.51 -7.59
N ASP A 100 -5.05 12.38 -8.17
CA ASP A 100 -3.68 11.89 -8.18
C ASP A 100 -3.28 11.55 -9.63
N PRO A 101 -2.41 12.33 -10.28
CA PRO A 101 -1.99 12.06 -11.66
C PRO A 101 -1.22 10.73 -11.80
N ASP A 102 -0.68 10.20 -10.69
CA ASP A 102 -0.01 8.90 -10.62
C ASP A 102 -0.95 7.77 -10.17
N GLY A 103 -2.24 8.06 -9.99
CA GLY A 103 -3.27 7.09 -9.64
C GLY A 103 -3.55 6.06 -10.75
N ASP A 104 -4.35 5.05 -10.41
CA ASP A 104 -4.58 3.89 -11.27
C ASP A 104 -6.01 3.80 -11.84
N VAL A 105 -6.93 4.66 -11.40
CA VAL A 105 -8.34 4.61 -11.81
C VAL A 105 -8.83 5.98 -12.28
N LEU A 106 -9.54 5.97 -13.42
CA LEU A 106 -10.31 7.14 -13.87
C LEU A 106 -11.68 7.14 -13.17
N TYR A 107 -11.86 8.02 -12.19
CA TYR A 107 -13.13 8.14 -11.48
C TYR A 107 -14.08 9.12 -12.16
N GLY A 108 -15.22 8.64 -12.62
CA GLY A 108 -16.30 9.46 -13.17
C GLY A 108 -17.05 10.20 -12.07
N ILE A 109 -16.91 11.52 -12.05
CA ILE A 109 -17.60 12.41 -11.10
C ILE A 109 -19.05 12.60 -11.50
N ASP A 110 -19.27 12.96 -12.77
CA ASP A 110 -20.60 13.28 -13.28
C ASP A 110 -20.70 12.97 -14.78
N VAL A 111 -21.93 12.73 -15.24
CA VAL A 111 -22.27 12.67 -16.66
C VAL A 111 -23.74 13.03 -16.87
N PHE A 112 -23.99 14.01 -17.74
CA PHE A 112 -25.35 14.43 -18.06
C PHE A 112 -25.48 14.88 -19.52
N ILE A 113 -26.70 14.70 -20.05
CA ILE A 113 -27.11 15.19 -21.36
C ILE A 113 -28.43 15.93 -21.19
N HIS A 114 -28.46 17.17 -21.67
CA HIS A 114 -29.62 18.04 -21.69
C HIS A 114 -30.82 17.28 -22.32
N PRO A 115 -32.00 17.23 -21.67
CA PRO A 115 -33.13 16.39 -22.07
C PRO A 115 -33.55 16.49 -23.55
N ARG A 116 -33.55 17.70 -24.12
CA ARG A 116 -33.87 17.94 -25.55
C ARG A 116 -32.97 17.22 -26.55
N TYR A 117 -31.75 16.84 -26.15
CA TYR A 117 -30.75 16.20 -27.02
C TYR A 117 -30.59 14.70 -26.73
N ARG A 118 -31.45 14.13 -25.86
CA ARG A 118 -31.50 12.69 -25.61
C ARG A 118 -32.04 11.97 -26.86
N GLY A 119 -31.64 10.71 -27.03
CA GLY A 119 -31.96 9.93 -28.24
C GLY A 119 -30.94 10.08 -29.38
N MET A 120 -30.05 11.07 -29.32
CA MET A 120 -28.96 11.27 -30.31
C MET A 120 -27.68 10.48 -29.99
N ARG A 121 -27.74 9.55 -29.01
CA ARG A 121 -26.59 8.74 -28.53
C ARG A 121 -25.37 9.56 -28.05
N LEU A 122 -25.58 10.81 -27.63
CA LEU A 122 -24.50 11.68 -27.15
C LEU A 122 -23.82 11.16 -25.88
N GLY A 123 -24.58 10.56 -24.96
CA GLY A 123 -24.01 9.94 -23.76
C GLY A 123 -23.04 8.80 -24.10
N ARG A 124 -23.35 7.99 -25.13
CA ARG A 124 -22.44 6.93 -25.59
C ARG A 124 -21.13 7.52 -26.13
N ARG A 125 -21.20 8.61 -26.90
CA ARG A 125 -20.00 9.32 -27.38
C ARG A 125 -19.10 9.81 -26.23
N LEU A 126 -19.68 10.33 -25.16
CA LEU A 126 -18.92 10.73 -23.97
C LEU A 126 -18.24 9.54 -23.29
N TYR A 127 -18.93 8.39 -23.20
CA TYR A 127 -18.37 7.18 -22.61
C TYR A 127 -17.28 6.55 -23.47
N ASP A 128 -17.46 6.51 -24.79
CA ASP A 128 -16.45 6.02 -25.72
C ASP A 128 -15.16 6.86 -25.59
N ALA A 129 -15.27 8.21 -25.57
CA ALA A 129 -14.10 9.06 -25.35
C ALA A 129 -13.49 8.93 -23.95
N ARG A 130 -14.29 8.66 -22.91
CA ARG A 130 -13.78 8.41 -21.56
C ARG A 130 -13.01 7.08 -21.48
N LYS A 131 -13.45 6.06 -22.22
CA LYS A 131 -12.73 4.78 -22.39
C LYS A 131 -11.40 5.01 -23.11
N GLU A 132 -11.43 5.72 -24.25
CA GLU A 132 -10.21 6.09 -24.98
C GLU A 132 -9.24 6.87 -24.09
N LEU A 133 -9.72 7.81 -23.26
CA LEU A 133 -8.88 8.53 -22.32
C LEU A 133 -8.26 7.60 -21.26
N CYS A 134 -9.05 6.70 -20.69
CA CYS A 134 -8.57 5.71 -19.71
C CYS A 134 -7.49 4.79 -20.32
N GLU A 135 -7.69 4.35 -21.56
CA GLU A 135 -6.72 3.56 -22.33
C GLU A 135 -5.44 4.35 -22.61
N ASN A 136 -5.55 5.57 -23.12
CA ASN A 136 -4.42 6.43 -23.46
C ASN A 136 -3.55 6.80 -22.25
N LEU A 137 -4.17 6.96 -21.08
CA LEU A 137 -3.47 7.22 -19.82
C LEU A 137 -2.95 5.93 -19.16
N ASN A 138 -3.18 4.76 -19.76
CA ASN A 138 -2.85 3.45 -19.21
C ASN A 138 -3.36 3.28 -17.77
N LEU A 139 -4.62 3.66 -17.53
CA LEU A 139 -5.30 3.47 -16.25
C LEU A 139 -5.97 2.10 -16.21
N ARG A 140 -6.06 1.50 -15.02
CA ARG A 140 -6.56 0.12 -14.81
C ARG A 140 -8.04 -0.01 -15.14
N SER A 141 -8.85 0.98 -14.80
CA SER A 141 -10.30 0.94 -14.99
C SER A 141 -10.93 2.33 -14.93
N ILE A 142 -12.19 2.41 -15.35
CA ILE A 142 -13.08 3.53 -15.04
C ILE A 142 -14.01 3.09 -13.92
N MET A 143 -14.10 3.90 -12.87
CA MET A 143 -15.02 3.70 -11.75
C MET A 143 -16.02 4.84 -11.64
N ALA A 144 -17.24 4.57 -11.19
CA ALA A 144 -18.22 5.61 -10.84
C ALA A 144 -19.29 5.07 -9.89
N GLY A 145 -19.83 5.94 -9.04
CA GLY A 145 -21.05 5.64 -8.30
C GLY A 145 -22.29 6.05 -9.09
N GLY A 146 -23.03 5.07 -9.60
CA GLY A 146 -24.29 5.29 -10.31
C GLY A 146 -25.49 5.30 -9.37
N ARG A 147 -26.30 6.37 -9.42
CA ARG A 147 -27.63 6.41 -8.78
C ARG A 147 -28.58 5.39 -9.44
N ILE A 148 -29.57 4.91 -8.68
CA ILE A 148 -30.64 4.01 -9.16
C ILE A 148 -32.01 4.66 -8.89
N PRO A 149 -32.34 5.77 -9.56
CA PRO A 149 -33.42 6.67 -9.16
C PRO A 149 -34.82 6.03 -9.24
N SER A 150 -34.97 4.90 -9.95
CA SER A 150 -36.25 4.20 -9.99
C SER A 150 -36.44 3.22 -8.82
N TYR A 151 -35.39 2.94 -8.03
CA TYR A 151 -35.43 1.99 -6.91
C TYR A 151 -36.38 2.41 -5.79
N GLY A 152 -36.55 3.72 -5.54
CA GLY A 152 -37.46 4.22 -4.50
C GLY A 152 -38.90 3.73 -4.65
N LYS A 153 -39.34 3.38 -5.88
CA LYS A 153 -40.65 2.80 -6.16
C LYS A 153 -40.77 1.32 -5.75
N TYR A 154 -39.66 0.60 -5.70
CA TYR A 154 -39.59 -0.84 -5.43
C TYR A 154 -39.00 -1.17 -4.06
N ALA A 155 -38.50 -0.17 -3.33
CA ALA A 155 -37.81 -0.35 -2.05
C ALA A 155 -38.66 -1.01 -0.94
N GLY A 156 -39.99 -1.03 -1.07
CA GLY A 156 -40.89 -1.76 -0.18
C GLY A 156 -41.15 -3.22 -0.58
N GLU A 157 -40.76 -3.61 -1.80
CA GLU A 157 -41.07 -4.91 -2.40
C GLU A 157 -39.84 -5.80 -2.57
N MET A 158 -38.66 -5.21 -2.77
CA MET A 158 -37.42 -5.94 -3.03
C MET A 158 -36.19 -5.19 -2.52
N THR A 159 -35.11 -5.95 -2.29
CA THR A 159 -33.80 -5.41 -1.91
C THR A 159 -33.11 -4.74 -3.11
N PRO A 160 -32.08 -3.88 -2.89
CA PRO A 160 -31.34 -3.28 -4.00
C PRO A 160 -30.66 -4.33 -4.89
N ARG A 161 -30.25 -5.46 -4.30
CA ARG A 161 -29.66 -6.57 -5.04
C ARG A 161 -30.65 -7.20 -6.01
N GLU A 162 -31.84 -7.53 -5.55
CA GLU A 162 -32.90 -8.09 -6.40
C GLU A 162 -33.33 -7.10 -7.48
N TYR A 163 -33.43 -5.82 -7.15
CA TYR A 163 -33.71 -4.76 -8.11
C TYR A 163 -32.67 -4.71 -9.24
N ILE A 164 -31.38 -4.71 -8.89
CA ILE A 164 -30.28 -4.69 -9.88
C ILE A 164 -30.33 -5.91 -10.79
N GLU A 165 -30.61 -7.10 -10.25
CA GLU A 165 -30.74 -8.31 -11.07
C GLU A 165 -31.93 -8.22 -12.03
N LYS A 166 -33.09 -7.72 -11.57
CA LYS A 166 -34.24 -7.48 -12.45
C LYS A 166 -33.97 -6.44 -13.54
N VAL A 167 -33.17 -5.40 -13.23
CA VAL A 167 -32.74 -4.41 -14.23
C VAL A 167 -31.81 -5.05 -15.27
N LYS A 168 -30.86 -5.90 -14.85
CA LYS A 168 -29.99 -6.67 -15.76
C LYS A 168 -30.79 -7.61 -16.66
N LEU A 169 -31.80 -8.28 -16.11
CA LEU A 169 -32.72 -9.15 -16.85
C LEU A 169 -33.74 -8.39 -17.71
N LYS A 170 -33.72 -7.06 -17.69
CA LYS A 170 -34.63 -6.16 -18.42
C LYS A 170 -36.10 -6.30 -18.01
N GLU A 171 -36.37 -6.82 -16.82
CA GLU A 171 -37.72 -6.85 -16.22
C GLU A 171 -38.11 -5.48 -15.67
N ILE A 172 -37.12 -4.72 -15.19
CA ILE A 172 -37.28 -3.36 -14.69
C ILE A 172 -36.41 -2.42 -15.54
N HIS A 173 -36.97 -1.26 -15.88
CA HIS A 173 -36.22 -0.20 -16.55
C HIS A 173 -35.78 0.87 -15.54
N ASP A 174 -34.47 0.96 -15.31
CA ASP A 174 -33.80 2.06 -14.62
C ASP A 174 -32.97 2.88 -15.63
N PRO A 175 -33.29 4.17 -15.83
CA PRO A 175 -32.67 4.97 -16.90
C PRO A 175 -31.16 5.16 -16.73
N ILE A 176 -30.64 5.10 -15.50
CA ILE A 176 -29.21 5.27 -15.23
C ILE A 176 -28.53 3.91 -15.32
N LEU A 177 -28.99 2.92 -14.57
CA LEU A 177 -28.32 1.62 -14.53
C LEU A 177 -28.37 0.90 -15.89
N ASN A 178 -29.50 0.93 -16.62
CA ASN A 178 -29.55 0.34 -17.96
C ASN A 178 -28.58 1.04 -18.93
N PHE A 179 -28.40 2.36 -18.81
CA PHE A 179 -27.45 3.09 -19.65
C PHE A 179 -26.01 2.66 -19.35
N GLN A 180 -25.63 2.53 -18.08
CA GLN A 180 -24.28 2.09 -17.68
C GLN A 180 -23.98 0.67 -18.18
N LEU A 181 -24.91 -0.27 -17.95
CA LEU A 181 -24.80 -1.65 -18.43
C LEU A 181 -24.69 -1.73 -19.97
N SER A 182 -25.38 -0.84 -20.70
CA SER A 182 -25.30 -0.79 -22.17
C SER A 182 -23.97 -0.24 -22.71
N ASN A 183 -23.14 0.34 -21.84
CA ASN A 183 -21.80 0.82 -22.14
C ASN A 183 -20.71 -0.10 -21.54
N ASP A 184 -21.04 -1.37 -21.29
CA ASP A 184 -20.12 -2.41 -20.79
C ASP A 184 -19.61 -2.20 -19.36
N PHE A 185 -20.27 -1.35 -18.57
CA PHE A 185 -20.00 -1.28 -17.14
C PHE A 185 -20.70 -2.43 -16.43
N TYR A 186 -20.07 -2.96 -15.40
CA TYR A 186 -20.69 -3.93 -14.51
C TYR A 186 -20.82 -3.38 -13.09
N VAL A 187 -21.80 -3.89 -12.35
CA VAL A 187 -21.99 -3.53 -10.95
C VAL A 187 -21.01 -4.35 -10.11
N ARG A 188 -19.98 -3.69 -9.59
CA ARG A 188 -18.98 -4.29 -8.68
C ARG A 188 -19.53 -4.42 -7.26
N ARG A 189 -20.30 -3.44 -6.79
CA ARG A 189 -20.85 -3.43 -5.43
C ARG A 189 -22.08 -2.52 -5.31
N ILE A 190 -22.88 -2.75 -4.27
CA ILE A 190 -23.87 -1.78 -3.77
C ILE A 190 -23.20 -0.92 -2.70
N LEU A 191 -23.23 0.40 -2.90
CA LEU A 191 -22.80 1.39 -1.92
C LEU A 191 -24.03 1.91 -1.15
N LYS A 192 -23.87 2.09 0.15
CA LYS A 192 -24.90 2.67 1.03
C LYS A 192 -24.39 4.01 1.55
N ASN A 193 -25.25 5.01 1.59
CA ASN A 193 -24.90 6.39 1.96
C ASN A 193 -23.81 6.99 1.06
N TYR A 194 -23.78 6.56 -0.21
CA TYR A 194 -22.78 7.05 -1.16
C TYR A 194 -22.96 8.54 -1.43
N LEU A 195 -24.20 8.95 -1.73
CA LEU A 195 -24.60 10.34 -1.91
C LEU A 195 -25.76 10.63 -0.93
N PRO A 196 -25.45 11.12 0.28
CA PRO A 196 -26.48 11.40 1.30
C PRO A 196 -27.54 12.37 0.80
N GLY A 197 -28.81 12.02 0.98
CA GLY A 197 -29.94 12.86 0.55
C GLY A 197 -30.55 12.45 -0.79
N ASP A 198 -30.04 11.39 -1.43
CA ASP A 198 -30.66 10.79 -2.61
C ASP A 198 -31.91 9.98 -2.23
N LYS A 199 -33.02 10.70 -2.05
CA LYS A 199 -34.33 10.12 -1.69
C LYS A 199 -34.86 9.14 -2.73
N ASP A 200 -34.54 9.37 -4.01
CA ASP A 200 -35.01 8.56 -5.14
C ASP A 200 -34.36 7.16 -5.10
N SER A 201 -33.07 7.10 -4.78
CA SER A 201 -32.34 5.82 -4.65
C SER A 201 -32.32 5.25 -3.23
N LYS A 202 -32.96 5.90 -2.25
CA LYS A 202 -32.90 5.54 -0.81
C LYS A 202 -31.46 5.47 -0.29
N ASP A 203 -30.64 6.44 -0.70
CA ASP A 203 -29.19 6.53 -0.40
C ASP A 203 -28.35 5.32 -0.88
N TYR A 204 -28.90 4.45 -1.72
CA TYR A 204 -28.15 3.39 -2.40
C TYR A 204 -27.58 3.86 -3.74
N ALA A 205 -26.38 3.40 -4.06
CA ALA A 205 -25.77 3.56 -5.38
C ALA A 205 -25.12 2.24 -5.83
N THR A 206 -24.94 2.09 -7.13
CA THR A 206 -24.13 1.01 -7.70
C THR A 206 -22.72 1.52 -7.95
N LEU A 207 -21.72 0.88 -7.34
CA LEU A 207 -20.34 1.03 -7.78
C LEU A 207 -20.19 0.31 -9.12
N LEU A 208 -19.93 1.09 -10.16
CA LEU A 208 -19.80 0.65 -11.53
C LEU A 208 -18.35 0.63 -11.94
N GLU A 209 -17.94 -0.41 -12.64
CA GLU A 209 -16.60 -0.54 -13.19
C GLU A 209 -16.66 -0.86 -14.70
N TRP A 210 -15.77 -0.23 -15.46
CA TRP A 210 -15.34 -0.70 -16.76
C TRP A 210 -13.84 -0.99 -16.71
N SER A 211 -13.46 -2.24 -16.97
CA SER A 211 -12.07 -2.68 -16.88
C SER A 211 -11.33 -2.40 -18.19
N ASN A 212 -10.17 -1.74 -18.10
CA ASN A 212 -9.31 -1.51 -19.25
C ASN A 212 -8.51 -2.79 -19.54
N VAL A 213 -8.89 -3.52 -20.60
CA VAL A 213 -8.23 -4.76 -21.01
C VAL A 213 -6.82 -4.56 -21.57
N TYR A 214 -6.47 -3.33 -21.95
CA TYR A 214 -5.15 -2.96 -22.46
C TYR A 214 -4.21 -2.44 -21.38
N PHE A 215 -4.66 -2.36 -20.13
CA PHE A 215 -3.82 -1.91 -19.02
C PHE A 215 -2.57 -2.78 -18.87
N GLN A 216 -1.42 -2.12 -18.84
CA GLN A 216 -0.13 -2.74 -18.53
C GLN A 216 0.42 -2.14 -17.24
N GLU A 217 0.76 -3.00 -16.28
CA GLU A 217 1.34 -2.56 -15.02
C GLU A 217 2.72 -1.92 -15.29
N LYS A 218 2.91 -0.67 -14.84
CA LYS A 218 4.20 0.01 -14.98
C LYS A 218 5.22 -0.69 -14.10
N GLU A 219 6.16 -1.42 -14.69
CA GLU A 219 7.33 -1.93 -13.96
C GLU A 219 8.15 -0.76 -13.44
N GLN A 220 8.28 -0.60 -12.12
CA GLN A 220 9.24 0.33 -11.54
C GLN A 220 10.66 -0.23 -11.76
N LEU A 221 11.29 0.13 -12.88
CA LEU A 221 12.62 -0.40 -13.25
C LEU A 221 13.75 0.02 -12.29
N ILE A 222 13.51 1.00 -11.41
CA ILE A 222 14.47 1.49 -10.41
C ILE A 222 13.78 1.51 -9.06
N ASN A 223 14.39 0.92 -8.04
CA ASN A 223 13.84 0.76 -6.68
C ASN A 223 12.52 -0.03 -6.59
N ALA A 224 12.22 -0.89 -7.58
CA ALA A 224 11.15 -1.86 -7.40
C ALA A 224 11.40 -2.70 -6.14
N PRO A 225 10.35 -3.03 -5.38
CA PRO A 225 10.46 -3.97 -4.27
C PRO A 225 11.07 -5.27 -4.79
N LYS A 226 12.18 -5.70 -4.21
CA LYS A 226 12.79 -6.98 -4.57
C LYS A 226 11.79 -8.11 -4.29
N THR A 227 11.48 -8.91 -5.31
CA THR A 227 10.62 -10.10 -5.18
C THR A 227 11.39 -11.35 -4.76
N VAL A 228 12.72 -11.31 -4.86
CA VAL A 228 13.63 -12.39 -4.42
C VAL A 228 14.67 -11.77 -3.49
N VAL A 229 14.76 -12.29 -2.28
CA VAL A 229 15.72 -11.87 -1.25
C VAL A 229 16.68 -13.01 -0.95
N ARG A 230 17.99 -12.74 -1.00
CA ARG A 230 19.04 -13.71 -0.65
C ARG A 230 19.57 -13.43 0.75
N ILE A 231 19.64 -14.46 1.59
CA ILE A 231 20.07 -14.33 2.99
C ILE A 231 21.24 -15.28 3.26
N GLY A 232 22.36 -14.73 3.73
CA GLY A 232 23.47 -15.49 4.30
C GLY A 232 23.27 -15.72 5.80
N LEU A 233 23.34 -16.97 6.25
CA LEU A 233 23.18 -17.34 7.66
C LEU A 233 24.52 -17.82 8.20
N VAL A 234 25.11 -17.07 9.12
CA VAL A 234 26.43 -17.41 9.67
C VAL A 234 26.27 -18.50 10.73
N GLN A 235 26.95 -19.62 10.51
CA GLN A 235 27.12 -20.68 11.49
C GLN A 235 28.42 -20.43 12.25
N TRP A 236 28.30 -19.94 13.48
CA TRP A 236 29.45 -19.43 14.23
C TRP A 236 30.00 -20.48 15.19
N GLN A 237 31.22 -20.95 14.95
CA GLN A 237 31.88 -21.85 15.88
C GLN A 237 32.43 -21.07 17.08
N MET A 238 31.96 -21.38 18.28
CA MET A 238 32.44 -20.73 19.50
C MET A 238 33.87 -21.19 19.82
N ARG A 239 34.85 -20.32 19.59
CA ARG A 239 36.28 -20.60 19.81
C ARG A 239 37.01 -19.35 20.30
N ARG A 240 38.21 -19.54 20.84
CA ARG A 240 39.04 -18.43 21.32
C ARG A 240 39.55 -17.57 20.18
N PHE A 241 39.57 -16.26 20.40
CA PHE A 241 40.20 -15.29 19.51
C PHE A 241 41.30 -14.56 20.28
N PRO A 242 42.53 -14.45 19.72
CA PRO A 242 43.66 -13.86 20.44
C PRO A 242 43.50 -12.34 20.63
N SER A 243 42.75 -11.67 19.76
CA SER A 243 42.50 -10.23 19.84
C SER A 243 41.14 -9.84 19.24
N PHE A 244 40.78 -8.57 19.43
CA PHE A 244 39.61 -7.95 18.81
C PHE A 244 39.70 -7.99 17.28
N GLU A 245 40.89 -7.71 16.75
CA GLU A 245 41.18 -7.70 15.32
C GLU A 245 40.95 -9.07 14.69
N SER A 246 41.38 -10.15 15.36
CA SER A 246 41.11 -11.51 14.86
C SER A 246 39.62 -11.87 14.84
N LEU A 247 38.81 -11.32 15.75
CA LEU A 247 37.35 -11.47 15.68
C LEU A 247 36.79 -10.72 14.47
N VAL A 248 37.25 -9.49 14.25
CA VAL A 248 36.84 -8.64 13.12
C VAL A 248 37.24 -9.26 11.77
N GLU A 249 38.45 -9.80 11.64
CA GLU A 249 38.90 -10.54 10.45
C GLU A 249 37.98 -11.73 10.17
N GLN A 250 37.55 -12.45 11.21
CA GLN A 250 36.63 -13.57 11.05
C GLN A 250 35.22 -13.11 10.63
N MET A 251 34.74 -11.98 11.16
CA MET A 251 33.48 -11.36 10.73
C MET A 251 33.55 -10.98 9.26
N GLU A 252 34.62 -10.30 8.85
CA GLU A 252 34.84 -9.86 7.48
C GLU A 252 34.88 -11.05 6.51
N TYR A 253 35.56 -12.15 6.87
CA TYR A 253 35.57 -13.36 6.06
C TYR A 253 34.17 -13.88 5.72
N PHE A 254 33.25 -13.90 6.68
CA PHE A 254 31.86 -14.32 6.42
C PHE A 254 31.09 -13.30 5.60
N ILE A 255 31.31 -12.00 5.85
CA ILE A 255 30.63 -10.92 5.12
C ILE A 255 31.07 -10.92 3.65
N ASP A 256 32.37 -10.97 3.39
CA ASP A 256 32.96 -11.05 2.05
C ASP A 256 32.41 -12.26 1.28
N ALA A 257 32.49 -13.45 1.89
CA ALA A 257 32.00 -14.68 1.27
C ALA A 257 30.50 -14.63 0.94
N VAL A 258 29.66 -14.04 1.81
CA VAL A 258 28.21 -13.92 1.60
C VAL A 258 27.87 -12.84 0.57
N SER A 259 28.66 -11.76 0.53
CA SER A 259 28.51 -10.67 -0.44
C SER A 259 28.88 -11.10 -1.87
N ASP A 260 29.83 -12.02 -2.05
CA ASP A 260 30.14 -12.63 -3.36
C ASP A 260 28.93 -13.36 -3.99
N TYR A 261 28.01 -13.88 -3.17
CA TYR A 261 26.75 -14.46 -3.63
C TYR A 261 25.64 -13.42 -3.89
N GLN A 262 25.97 -12.13 -3.84
CA GLN A 262 25.06 -10.99 -3.95
C GLN A 262 23.90 -11.10 -2.95
N SER A 263 24.23 -11.43 -1.70
CA SER A 263 23.23 -11.56 -0.65
C SER A 263 22.67 -10.19 -0.27
N ASP A 264 21.39 -10.17 0.07
CA ASP A 264 20.69 -8.98 0.53
C ASP A 264 20.90 -8.73 2.02
N PHE A 265 20.97 -9.84 2.77
CA PHE A 265 21.21 -9.84 4.21
C PHE A 265 22.27 -10.85 4.60
N ILE A 266 22.97 -10.55 5.68
CA ILE A 266 23.73 -11.53 6.47
C ILE A 266 23.26 -11.48 7.92
N LEU A 267 23.03 -12.66 8.53
CA LEU A 267 22.63 -12.81 9.93
C LEU A 267 23.74 -13.50 10.73
N PHE A 268 24.25 -12.79 11.75
CA PHE A 268 25.15 -13.35 12.76
C PHE A 268 24.37 -13.95 13.95
N PRO A 269 24.96 -14.89 14.72
CA PRO A 269 24.33 -15.45 15.92
C PRO A 269 24.29 -14.53 17.15
N GLU A 270 23.46 -14.90 18.12
CA GLU A 270 23.39 -14.25 19.43
C GLU A 270 24.74 -14.36 20.16
N LEU A 271 25.18 -13.27 20.80
CA LEU A 271 26.43 -13.19 21.56
C LEU A 271 27.65 -13.77 20.82
N PHE A 272 27.74 -13.55 19.50
CA PHE A 272 28.87 -14.04 18.68
C PHE A 272 30.23 -13.49 19.17
N ASN A 273 30.22 -12.34 19.85
CA ASN A 273 31.39 -11.69 20.42
C ASN A 273 31.83 -12.27 21.79
N ALA A 274 31.08 -13.23 22.35
CA ALA A 274 31.40 -13.89 23.62
C ALA A 274 32.86 -14.37 23.78
N PRO A 275 33.58 -14.80 22.72
CA PRO A 275 34.99 -15.16 22.86
C PRO A 275 35.91 -14.07 23.43
N LEU A 276 35.57 -12.79 23.24
CA LEU A 276 36.36 -11.67 23.79
C LEU A 276 36.30 -11.60 25.32
N MET A 277 35.34 -12.30 25.94
CA MET A 277 35.20 -12.40 27.39
C MET A 277 36.34 -13.20 28.04
N GLU A 278 37.13 -13.97 27.28
CA GLU A 278 38.23 -14.80 27.81
C GLU A 278 39.20 -14.01 28.69
N LYS A 279 39.55 -12.77 28.30
CA LYS A 279 40.46 -11.88 29.05
C LYS A 279 39.92 -11.54 30.44
N HIS A 280 38.62 -11.68 30.64
CA HIS A 280 37.88 -11.30 31.83
C HIS A 280 37.41 -12.52 32.64
N ASN A 281 37.86 -13.73 32.32
CA ASN A 281 37.51 -14.97 33.05
C ASN A 281 37.91 -14.98 34.53
N HIS A 282 38.80 -14.08 34.94
CA HIS A 282 39.18 -13.89 36.35
C HIS A 282 38.13 -13.12 37.15
N LEU A 283 37.15 -12.48 36.48
CA LEU A 283 36.03 -11.77 37.08
C LEU A 283 34.83 -12.70 37.27
N GLY A 284 33.90 -12.32 38.15
CA GLY A 284 32.59 -12.96 38.21
C GLY A 284 31.76 -12.74 36.93
N PRO A 285 30.81 -13.62 36.59
CA PRO A 285 30.06 -13.56 35.33
C PRO A 285 29.43 -12.19 35.03
N ALA A 286 28.78 -11.58 36.03
CA ALA A 286 28.16 -10.26 35.91
C ALA A 286 29.14 -9.11 35.60
N ASN A 287 30.40 -9.21 36.04
CA ASN A 287 31.42 -8.22 35.71
C ASN A 287 32.06 -8.51 34.36
N ALA A 288 32.33 -9.78 34.05
CA ALA A 288 32.92 -10.20 32.78
C ALA A 288 32.06 -9.79 31.56
N ILE A 289 30.74 -9.96 31.65
CA ILE A 289 29.80 -9.57 30.59
C ILE A 289 29.72 -8.03 30.40
N ARG A 290 29.96 -7.26 31.46
CA ARG A 290 30.02 -5.79 31.39
C ARG A 290 31.29 -5.30 30.73
N GLU A 291 32.41 -5.99 30.98
CA GLU A 291 33.64 -5.77 30.21
C GLU A 291 33.44 -6.14 28.73
N LEU A 292 32.72 -7.23 28.44
CA LEU A 292 32.38 -7.58 27.05
C LEU A 292 31.55 -6.48 26.35
N ALA A 293 30.67 -5.80 27.09
CA ALA A 293 29.85 -4.71 26.54
C ALA A 293 30.68 -3.51 26.03
N SER A 294 31.92 -3.35 26.51
CA SER A 294 32.83 -2.29 26.02
C SER A 294 33.20 -2.46 24.54
N TYR A 295 33.11 -3.68 24.00
CA TYR A 295 33.43 -3.97 22.59
C TYR A 295 32.25 -3.72 21.64
N THR A 296 31.03 -3.52 22.14
CA THR A 296 29.81 -3.47 21.31
C THR A 296 29.81 -2.29 20.34
N GLU A 297 30.17 -1.09 20.79
CA GLU A 297 30.19 0.09 19.91
C GLU A 297 31.29 -0.01 18.84
N PRO A 298 32.55 -0.41 19.16
CA PRO A 298 33.55 -0.72 18.15
C PRO A 298 33.11 -1.78 17.13
N LEU A 299 32.44 -2.85 17.58
CA LEU A 299 31.94 -3.91 16.68
C LEU A 299 30.81 -3.41 15.78
N ARG A 300 29.84 -2.64 16.31
CA ARG A 300 28.78 -2.01 15.50
C ARG A 300 29.38 -1.11 14.43
N GLN A 301 30.40 -0.32 14.78
CA GLN A 301 31.07 0.55 13.82
C GLN A 301 31.75 -0.25 12.70
N LYS A 302 32.43 -1.35 13.04
CA LYS A 302 33.01 -2.27 12.03
C LYS A 302 31.96 -2.93 11.15
N MET A 303 30.87 -3.41 11.73
CA MET A 303 29.74 -3.98 10.97
C MET A 303 29.14 -2.95 10.01
N LEU A 304 29.03 -1.67 10.40
CA LEU A 304 28.53 -0.62 9.51
C LEU A 304 29.51 -0.31 8.37
N GLU A 305 30.81 -0.24 8.66
CA GLU A 305 31.86 -0.11 7.64
C GLU A 305 31.77 -1.24 6.62
N PHE A 306 31.58 -2.48 7.08
CA PHE A 306 31.43 -3.64 6.21
C PHE A 306 30.10 -3.64 5.44
N ALA A 307 28.99 -3.25 6.06
CA ALA A 307 27.70 -3.16 5.38
C ALA A 307 27.77 -2.25 4.15
N ILE A 308 28.46 -1.11 4.27
CA ILE A 308 28.69 -0.16 3.18
C ILE A 308 29.69 -0.73 2.17
N ALA A 309 30.86 -1.16 2.63
CA ALA A 309 31.95 -1.60 1.75
C ALA A 309 31.58 -2.82 0.89
N TYR A 310 30.87 -3.77 1.49
CA TYR A 310 30.45 -5.01 0.84
C TYR A 310 29.01 -4.95 0.31
N ASN A 311 28.37 -3.77 0.36
CA ASN A 311 27.03 -3.50 -0.13
C ASN A 311 26.01 -4.58 0.30
N VAL A 312 25.88 -4.82 1.60
CA VAL A 312 25.02 -5.84 2.20
C VAL A 312 24.37 -5.31 3.48
N ASN A 313 23.12 -5.70 3.78
CA ASN A 313 22.51 -5.38 5.06
C ASN A 313 22.95 -6.42 6.10
N ILE A 314 23.39 -5.98 7.28
CA ILE A 314 23.92 -6.86 8.33
C ILE A 314 22.99 -6.84 9.54
N ILE A 315 22.48 -8.02 9.91
CA ILE A 315 21.91 -8.25 11.24
C ILE A 315 23.06 -8.78 12.11
N THR A 316 23.51 -7.97 13.06
CA THR A 316 24.76 -8.21 13.80
C THR A 316 24.71 -9.41 14.75
N GLY A 317 23.61 -10.14 14.80
CA GLY A 317 23.35 -11.10 15.86
C GLY A 317 23.05 -10.35 17.14
N SER A 318 23.71 -10.69 18.25
CA SER A 318 23.55 -9.86 19.45
C SER A 318 24.84 -9.68 20.25
N MET A 319 24.84 -8.64 21.08
CA MET A 319 25.97 -8.26 21.93
C MET A 319 25.42 -7.67 23.25
N PRO A 320 26.19 -7.73 24.36
CA PRO A 320 25.81 -7.02 25.58
C PRO A 320 25.98 -5.51 25.41
N TYR A 321 25.06 -4.70 25.93
CA TYR A 321 25.15 -3.25 25.86
C TYR A 321 24.82 -2.60 27.20
N LEU A 322 25.70 -1.71 27.66
CA LEU A 322 25.57 -1.03 28.95
C LEU A 322 25.04 0.39 28.72
N ARG A 323 23.84 0.68 29.23
CA ARG A 323 23.22 2.02 29.19
C ARG A 323 22.66 2.36 30.58
N ASP A 324 23.07 3.49 31.13
CA ASP A 324 22.60 3.98 32.43
C ASP A 324 22.71 2.89 33.53
N GLU A 325 23.87 2.23 33.60
CA GLU A 325 24.19 1.09 34.50
C GLU A 325 23.41 -0.21 34.25
N ARG A 326 22.40 -0.19 33.37
CA ARG A 326 21.59 -1.34 32.99
C ARG A 326 22.21 -2.08 31.80
N LEU A 327 22.23 -3.40 31.90
CA LEU A 327 22.80 -4.29 30.90
C LEU A 327 21.68 -4.87 30.03
N TYR A 328 21.80 -4.71 28.72
CA TYR A 328 20.85 -5.19 27.71
C TYR A 328 21.53 -6.20 26.78
N ASN A 329 20.72 -7.05 26.14
CA ASN A 329 21.14 -7.87 25.00
C ASN A 329 20.57 -7.22 23.73
N ILE A 330 21.44 -6.68 22.86
CA ILE A 330 21.06 -5.84 21.73
C ILE A 330 21.47 -6.47 20.40
N SER A 331 20.61 -6.34 19.39
CA SER A 331 20.91 -6.61 17.98
C SER A 331 20.87 -5.30 17.20
N TYR A 332 21.75 -5.13 16.23
CA TYR A 332 21.71 -4.01 15.29
C TYR A 332 21.35 -4.50 13.89
N LEU A 333 20.59 -3.66 13.18
CA LEU A 333 20.46 -3.70 11.72
C LEU A 333 21.38 -2.60 11.17
N CYS A 334 22.49 -2.98 10.55
CA CYS A 334 23.37 -2.08 9.82
C CYS A 334 23.02 -2.16 8.34
N ARG A 335 22.53 -1.06 7.76
CA ARG A 335 22.14 -1.01 6.35
C ARG A 335 23.32 -0.65 5.46
N ARG A 336 23.27 -1.14 4.23
CA ARG A 336 24.26 -0.83 3.17
C ARG A 336 24.31 0.65 2.78
N ASP A 337 23.31 1.45 3.16
CA ASP A 337 23.28 2.91 2.98
C ASP A 337 23.99 3.69 4.11
N GLY A 338 24.51 2.99 5.11
CA GLY A 338 25.20 3.57 6.26
C GLY A 338 24.30 4.00 7.42
N THR A 339 22.99 3.81 7.32
CA THR A 339 22.07 3.96 8.46
C THR A 339 22.06 2.68 9.31
N TRP A 340 21.64 2.81 10.56
CA TRP A 340 21.46 1.65 11.43
C TRP A 340 20.33 1.87 12.42
N GLU A 341 19.73 0.77 12.86
CA GLU A 341 18.75 0.73 13.95
C GLU A 341 19.07 -0.43 14.90
N GLN A 342 18.39 -0.46 16.04
CA GLN A 342 18.63 -1.46 17.09
C GLN A 342 17.34 -2.10 17.59
N PHE A 343 17.47 -3.34 18.03
CA PHE A 343 16.46 -4.08 18.76
C PHE A 343 17.05 -4.57 20.09
N GLU A 344 16.36 -4.25 21.19
CA GLU A 344 16.71 -4.71 22.54
C GLU A 344 15.84 -5.92 22.88
N LYS A 345 16.47 -7.05 23.24
CA LYS A 345 15.78 -8.29 23.63
C LYS A 345 14.71 -7.99 24.67
N ILE A 346 13.46 -8.40 24.41
CA ILE A 346 12.33 -8.10 25.29
C ILE A 346 12.35 -9.03 26.51
N HIS A 347 12.61 -10.32 26.28
CA HIS A 347 12.64 -11.34 27.32
C HIS A 347 14.06 -11.89 27.49
N PRO A 348 14.85 -11.33 28.43
CA PRO A 348 16.05 -12.01 28.91
C PRO A 348 15.69 -13.39 29.45
N THR A 349 16.55 -14.36 29.20
CA THR A 349 16.42 -15.71 29.75
C THR A 349 16.66 -15.69 31.27
N PRO A 350 16.15 -16.67 32.03
CA PRO A 350 16.38 -16.74 33.47
C PRO A 350 17.86 -16.71 33.87
N SER A 351 18.76 -17.31 33.08
CA SER A 351 20.21 -17.25 33.31
C SER A 351 20.80 -15.88 33.00
N GLU A 352 20.40 -15.23 31.90
CA GLU A 352 20.82 -13.85 31.60
C GLU A 352 20.44 -12.87 32.73
N THR A 353 19.27 -13.02 33.33
CA THR A 353 18.86 -12.19 34.48
C THR A 353 19.60 -12.59 35.76
N HIS A 354 19.70 -13.88 36.07
CA HIS A 354 20.29 -14.35 37.34
C HIS A 354 21.82 -14.17 37.38
N ASP A 355 22.53 -14.58 36.32
CA ASP A 355 23.99 -14.66 36.29
C ASP A 355 24.64 -13.36 35.83
N TRP A 356 23.97 -12.61 34.95
CA TRP A 356 24.51 -11.40 34.32
C TRP A 356 23.79 -10.11 34.73
N GLY A 357 22.58 -10.21 35.28
CA GLY A 357 21.76 -9.04 35.63
C GLY A 357 21.26 -8.28 34.41
N MET A 358 21.00 -8.97 33.29
CA MET A 358 20.41 -8.36 32.10
C MET A 358 18.94 -8.00 32.32
N VAL A 359 18.53 -6.88 31.72
CA VAL A 359 17.15 -6.39 31.72
C VAL A 359 16.58 -6.37 30.30
N GLY A 360 15.26 -6.51 30.18
CA GLY A 360 14.55 -6.49 28.91
C GLY A 360 14.33 -5.09 28.36
N GLY A 361 14.25 -4.99 27.03
CA GLY A 361 13.73 -3.82 26.32
C GLY A 361 12.20 -3.74 26.37
N ASP A 362 11.66 -2.65 25.84
CA ASP A 362 10.21 -2.37 25.83
C ASP A 362 9.67 -1.90 24.47
N ARG A 363 10.48 -1.99 23.40
CA ARG A 363 10.14 -1.48 22.06
C ARG A 363 10.17 -2.58 21.01
N LEU A 364 9.06 -2.71 20.29
CA LEU A 364 8.94 -3.51 19.07
C LEU A 364 8.67 -2.56 17.90
N LYS A 365 9.55 -2.60 16.90
CA LYS A 365 9.41 -1.85 15.65
C LYS A 365 9.86 -2.72 14.47
N VAL A 366 9.08 -2.76 13.39
CA VAL A 366 9.50 -3.27 12.09
C VAL A 366 10.43 -2.27 11.41
N PHE A 367 11.47 -2.77 10.76
CA PHE A 367 12.48 -1.97 10.09
C PHE A 367 12.29 -2.03 8.58
N ASP A 368 12.16 -0.87 7.93
CA ASP A 368 12.14 -0.79 6.47
C ASP A 368 13.56 -0.99 5.91
N THR A 369 13.68 -1.72 4.80
CA THR A 369 14.92 -1.91 4.04
C THR A 369 14.65 -1.90 2.54
N ASP A 370 15.72 -1.84 1.74
CA ASP A 370 15.67 -1.98 0.29
C ASP A 370 15.30 -3.41 -0.18
N SER A 371 15.22 -4.36 0.75
CA SER A 371 14.97 -5.79 0.49
C SER A 371 13.82 -6.33 1.34
N GLY A 372 12.82 -5.49 1.64
CA GLY A 372 11.61 -5.84 2.40
C GLY A 372 11.59 -5.28 3.83
N ARG A 373 10.46 -5.46 4.51
CA ARG A 373 10.27 -5.08 5.91
C ARG A 373 10.70 -6.20 6.84
N VAL A 374 11.56 -5.87 7.80
CA VAL A 374 12.22 -6.89 8.63
C VAL A 374 11.96 -6.69 10.12
N GLY A 375 11.76 -7.79 10.83
CA GLY A 375 11.71 -7.85 12.29
C GLY A 375 12.92 -8.60 12.84
N ILE A 376 13.28 -8.34 14.10
CA ILE A 376 14.36 -9.04 14.81
C ILE A 376 13.82 -9.52 16.14
N LEU A 377 13.98 -10.80 16.46
CA LEU A 377 13.70 -11.35 17.80
C LEU A 377 14.91 -12.16 18.25
N ILE A 378 15.47 -11.83 19.41
CA ILE A 378 16.69 -12.48 19.89
C ILE A 378 16.32 -13.72 20.69
N CYS A 379 16.69 -14.89 20.15
CA CYS A 379 16.63 -16.18 20.83
C CYS A 379 15.29 -16.45 21.51
N TYR A 380 15.26 -16.39 22.85
CA TYR A 380 14.10 -16.65 23.69
C TYR A 380 12.85 -15.85 23.30
N ASP A 381 13.02 -14.66 22.72
CA ASP A 381 11.90 -13.84 22.23
C ASP A 381 11.02 -14.57 21.19
N VAL A 382 11.59 -15.45 20.36
CA VAL A 382 10.83 -16.18 19.32
C VAL A 382 9.79 -17.14 19.91
N GLU A 383 10.00 -17.57 21.16
CA GLU A 383 9.10 -18.49 21.86
C GLU A 383 7.76 -17.83 22.22
N PHE A 384 7.70 -16.50 22.24
CA PHE A 384 6.52 -15.72 22.56
C PHE A 384 5.77 -15.32 21.27
N PRO A 385 4.55 -15.85 21.02
CA PRO A 385 3.83 -15.60 19.77
C PRO A 385 3.45 -14.14 19.55
N GLU A 386 3.23 -13.38 20.63
CA GLU A 386 2.73 -12.01 20.59
C GLU A 386 3.68 -11.07 19.84
N LEU A 387 5.00 -11.25 20.02
CA LEU A 387 5.99 -10.35 19.42
C LEU A 387 5.99 -10.45 17.89
N ALA A 388 5.99 -11.67 17.36
CA ALA A 388 5.93 -11.91 15.92
C ALA A 388 4.57 -11.50 15.34
N ARG A 389 3.48 -11.66 16.10
CA ARG A 389 2.14 -11.20 15.67
C ARG A 389 2.08 -9.68 15.53
N ILE A 390 2.64 -8.95 16.49
CA ILE A 390 2.74 -7.49 16.43
C ILE A 390 3.56 -7.05 15.20
N TYR A 391 4.66 -7.75 14.89
CA TYR A 391 5.41 -7.47 13.66
C TYR A 391 4.63 -7.78 12.38
N ALA A 392 3.84 -8.85 12.36
CA ALA A 392 2.96 -9.16 11.24
C ALA A 392 1.91 -8.06 11.00
N ASP A 393 1.29 -7.55 12.06
CA ASP A 393 0.33 -6.44 11.98
C ASP A 393 0.99 -5.13 11.49
N GLN A 394 2.29 -4.97 11.72
CA GLN A 394 3.10 -3.87 11.18
C GLN A 394 3.58 -4.10 9.73
N GLY A 395 3.23 -5.24 9.13
CA GLY A 395 3.56 -5.60 7.75
C GLY A 395 4.99 -6.11 7.56
N MET A 396 5.51 -6.89 8.52
CA MET A 396 6.80 -7.58 8.39
C MET A 396 6.77 -8.67 7.31
N ASP A 397 7.79 -8.70 6.45
CA ASP A 397 8.01 -9.74 5.44
C ASP A 397 8.95 -10.85 5.94
N ILE A 398 10.03 -10.47 6.65
CA ILE A 398 11.10 -11.37 7.09
C ILE A 398 11.42 -11.15 8.57
N LEU A 399 11.45 -12.25 9.33
CA LEU A 399 11.86 -12.26 10.74
C LEU A 399 13.27 -12.87 10.88
N PHE A 400 14.19 -12.13 11.48
CA PHE A 400 15.52 -12.61 11.82
C PHE A 400 15.60 -13.02 13.30
N VAL A 401 16.12 -14.22 13.54
CA VAL A 401 16.23 -14.82 14.87
C VAL A 401 17.67 -15.27 15.13
N PRO A 402 18.54 -14.38 15.61
CA PRO A 402 19.84 -14.78 16.14
C PRO A 402 19.63 -15.52 17.47
N PHE A 403 20.34 -16.64 17.68
CA PHE A 403 20.21 -17.41 18.92
C PHE A 403 21.51 -18.06 19.38
N LEU A 404 21.60 -18.32 20.69
CA LEU A 404 22.65 -19.09 21.34
C LEU A 404 21.99 -20.08 22.29
N THR A 405 22.24 -21.37 22.10
CA THR A 405 21.70 -22.44 22.94
C THR A 405 22.73 -23.53 23.19
N ASP A 406 22.82 -23.99 24.43
CA ASP A 406 23.88 -24.94 24.84
C ASP A 406 23.41 -26.41 24.76
N THR A 407 22.11 -26.62 24.50
CA THR A 407 21.49 -27.94 24.49
C THR A 407 20.68 -28.17 23.23
N GLN A 408 20.60 -29.43 22.82
CA GLN A 408 19.77 -29.85 21.68
C GLN A 408 18.28 -29.51 21.90
N ASN A 409 17.81 -29.58 23.15
CA ASN A 409 16.44 -29.19 23.50
C ASN A 409 16.20 -27.69 23.34
N GLY A 410 17.18 -26.85 23.67
CA GLY A 410 17.14 -25.40 23.42
C GLY A 410 17.07 -25.10 21.92
N TYR A 411 17.95 -25.72 21.13
CA TYR A 411 17.96 -25.57 19.68
C TYR A 411 16.61 -25.94 19.05
N HIS A 412 16.06 -27.11 19.37
CA HIS A 412 14.78 -27.56 18.80
C HIS A 412 13.64 -26.62 19.18
N ARG A 413 13.67 -26.03 20.37
CA ARG A 413 12.66 -25.07 20.81
C ARG A 413 12.67 -23.81 19.96
N VAL A 414 13.83 -23.16 19.83
CA VAL A 414 14.01 -21.99 18.95
C VAL A 414 13.58 -22.33 17.53
N ARG A 415 14.03 -23.46 17.00
CA ARG A 415 13.70 -23.92 15.64
C ARG A 415 12.20 -24.12 15.43
N HIS A 416 11.51 -24.82 16.33
CA HIS A 416 10.09 -25.12 16.17
C HIS A 416 9.22 -23.89 16.39
N CYS A 417 9.55 -23.02 17.34
CA CYS A 417 8.88 -21.75 17.52
C CYS A 417 9.05 -20.85 16.29
N ALA A 418 10.27 -20.74 15.74
CA ALA A 418 10.53 -20.00 14.50
C ALA A 418 9.70 -20.54 13.32
N GLN A 419 9.59 -21.87 13.16
CA GLN A 419 8.73 -22.48 12.14
C GLN A 419 7.25 -22.12 12.36
N ALA A 420 6.78 -22.14 13.60
CA ALA A 420 5.41 -21.72 13.93
C ALA A 420 5.19 -20.24 13.57
N ARG A 421 6.14 -19.34 13.87
CA ARG A 421 6.03 -17.91 13.51
C ARG A 421 5.94 -17.69 12.01
N ALA A 422 6.68 -18.46 11.22
CA ALA A 422 6.60 -18.39 9.76
C ALA A 422 5.19 -18.73 9.26
N VAL A 423 4.62 -19.84 9.75
CA VAL A 423 3.31 -20.33 9.32
C VAL A 423 2.18 -19.44 9.82
N GLU A 424 2.17 -19.09 11.10
CA GLU A 424 1.07 -18.36 11.73
C GLU A 424 0.96 -16.91 11.26
N ASN A 425 2.07 -16.31 10.81
CA ASN A 425 2.13 -14.92 10.35
C ASN A 425 2.32 -14.78 8.84
N GLU A 426 2.36 -15.90 8.10
CA GLU A 426 2.58 -15.92 6.65
C GLU A 426 3.83 -15.13 6.22
N CYS A 427 4.92 -15.28 6.97
CA CYS A 427 6.19 -14.57 6.76
C CYS A 427 7.38 -15.53 6.64
N TYR A 428 8.53 -15.02 6.19
CA TYR A 428 9.78 -15.78 6.19
C TYR A 428 10.48 -15.65 7.54
N VAL A 429 11.11 -16.72 8.01
CA VAL A 429 11.90 -16.70 9.26
C VAL A 429 13.29 -17.25 9.00
N ALA A 430 14.31 -16.46 9.32
CA ALA A 430 15.72 -16.78 9.19
C ALA A 430 16.34 -16.93 10.57
N ILE A 431 16.95 -18.09 10.86
CA ILE A 431 17.58 -18.35 12.15
C ILE A 431 19.09 -18.58 11.96
N ALA A 432 19.91 -18.03 12.84
CA ALA A 432 21.35 -18.28 12.86
C ALA A 432 21.82 -18.48 14.30
N GLY A 433 22.60 -19.54 14.50
CA GLY A 433 23.06 -19.96 15.82
C GLY A 433 24.54 -20.28 15.84
N CYS A 434 25.08 -20.32 17.05
CA CYS A 434 26.41 -20.86 17.29
C CYS A 434 26.38 -22.40 17.20
N VAL A 435 27.46 -22.99 16.66
CA VAL A 435 27.60 -24.44 16.41
C VAL A 435 28.72 -25.05 17.25
#